data_AF-A0A017HPV3-F1
#
_entry.id   AF-A0A017HPV3-F1
#
_cell.length_a   1.000
_cell.length_b   1.000
_cell.length_c   1.000
_cell.angle_alpha   90.00
_cell.angle_beta   90.00
_cell.angle_gamma   90.00
#
_symmetry.space_group_name_H-M   'P 1'
#
loop_
_entity.id
_entity.type
_entity.pdbx_description
1 polymer ?
#
loop_
_entity_poly.entity_id
_entity_poly.type
_entity_poly.pdbx_seq_one_letter_code
_entity_poly.pdbx_strand_id
1 'polypeptide(L)'
;MRADLDGDGVEELYTLLLEDPEAADPSNKADLAVQTAEGIRVVEDVVWQGRYDAGRPELDVGPENTLLLTAMNDGYGRHRWSETITIAHHDDDLRVTAVSYGWYDPLDLDAGETCEVDLLSGRGHVTTPQGSRAIAAPFPPPLLVASTEVVDFPV
;
A
#
# COMPACT_ATOMS: atom_id res chain seq x y z
N MET A 1 10.89 -2.78 -7.37
CA MET A 1 11.79 -2.77 -6.19
C MET A 1 12.32 -4.18 -5.99
N ARG A 2 13.59 -4.35 -5.59
CA ARG A 2 14.15 -5.66 -5.22
C ARG A 2 14.51 -5.67 -3.74
N ALA A 3 14.13 -6.73 -3.03
CA ALA A 3 14.45 -6.95 -1.63
C ALA A 3 14.13 -8.41 -1.25
N ASP A 4 14.85 -8.94 -0.26
CA ASP A 4 14.55 -10.20 0.44
C ASP A 4 13.60 -9.88 1.60
N LEU A 5 12.28 -9.94 1.35
CA LEU A 5 11.27 -9.58 2.35
C LEU A 5 10.66 -10.79 3.07
N ASP A 6 10.77 -11.99 2.51
CA ASP A 6 10.41 -13.22 3.22
C ASP A 6 11.54 -13.78 4.11
N GLY A 7 12.77 -13.31 3.93
CA GLY A 7 13.91 -13.68 4.75
C GLY A 7 14.55 -15.01 4.36
N ASP A 8 14.28 -15.52 3.15
CA ASP A 8 14.85 -16.78 2.66
C ASP A 8 16.30 -16.66 2.15
N GLY A 9 16.81 -15.42 2.02
CA GLY A 9 18.16 -15.11 1.53
C GLY A 9 18.25 -14.89 0.01
N VAL A 10 17.13 -14.92 -0.71
CA VAL A 10 16.99 -14.60 -2.13
C VAL A 10 16.21 -13.28 -2.23
N GLU A 11 16.48 -12.47 -3.26
CA GLU A 11 15.70 -11.24 -3.47
C GLU A 11 14.49 -11.50 -4.37
N GLU A 12 13.31 -11.06 -3.93
CA GLU A 12 12.13 -10.97 -4.76
C GLU A 12 12.14 -9.66 -5.57
N LEU A 13 11.42 -9.66 -6.70
CA LEU A 13 11.11 -8.45 -7.45
C LEU A 13 9.64 -8.07 -7.26
N TYR A 14 9.42 -6.92 -6.64
CA TYR A 14 8.11 -6.29 -6.44
C TYR A 14 7.87 -5.24 -7.52
N THR A 15 6.76 -5.36 -8.26
CA THR A 15 6.42 -4.43 -9.34
C THR A 15 4.97 -4.01 -9.24
N LEU A 16 4.72 -2.69 -9.29
CA LEU A 16 3.36 -2.18 -9.51
C LEU A 16 3.04 -2.24 -10.99
N LEU A 17 2.00 -2.99 -11.34
CA LEU A 17 1.44 -3.05 -12.68
C LEU A 17 0.41 -1.94 -12.78
N LEU A 18 0.83 -0.82 -13.37
CA LEU A 18 -0.04 0.34 -13.53
C LEU A 18 -0.92 0.17 -14.75
N GLU A 19 -2.21 0.41 -14.59
CA GLU A 19 -3.14 0.50 -15.71
C GLU A 19 -2.99 1.83 -16.46
N ASP A 20 -3.46 1.88 -17.70
CA ASP A 20 -3.55 3.15 -18.43
C ASP A 20 -4.55 4.08 -17.70
N PRO A 21 -4.12 5.24 -17.19
CA PRO A 21 -5.00 6.15 -16.46
C PRO A 21 -6.07 6.83 -17.34
N GLU A 22 -5.99 6.65 -18.67
CA GLU A 22 -7.03 7.05 -19.61
C GLU A 22 -7.97 5.89 -20.00
N ALA A 23 -7.72 4.67 -19.53
CA ALA A 23 -8.66 3.57 -19.64
C ALA A 23 -9.98 3.92 -18.94
N ALA A 24 -11.08 3.37 -19.45
CA ALA A 24 -12.43 3.69 -18.98
C ALA A 24 -12.77 3.08 -17.61
N ASP A 25 -11.81 2.45 -16.91
CA ASP A 25 -12.05 1.95 -15.56
C ASP A 25 -12.15 3.11 -14.56
N PRO A 26 -13.33 3.34 -13.95
CA PRO A 26 -13.47 4.38 -12.93
C PRO A 26 -12.74 4.03 -11.63
N SER A 27 -12.33 2.77 -11.42
CA SER A 27 -11.68 2.34 -10.18
C SER A 27 -10.21 2.76 -10.12
N ASN A 28 -9.51 2.72 -11.27
CA ASN A 28 -8.15 3.22 -11.48
C ASN A 28 -7.20 2.74 -10.38
N LYS A 29 -7.14 1.41 -10.27
CA LYS A 29 -6.29 0.68 -9.34
C LYS A 29 -5.08 0.09 -10.06
N ALA A 30 -4.10 -0.34 -9.29
CA ALA A 30 -2.95 -1.06 -9.78
C ALA A 30 -2.79 -2.37 -9.03
N ASP A 31 -2.18 -3.33 -9.73
CA ASP A 31 -1.85 -4.64 -9.17
C ASP A 31 -0.42 -4.65 -8.64
N LEU A 32 -0.14 -5.57 -7.72
CA LEU A 32 1.21 -5.87 -7.25
C LEU A 32 1.64 -7.25 -7.76
N ALA A 33 2.65 -7.26 -8.62
CA ALA A 33 3.34 -8.49 -9.00
C ALA A 33 4.55 -8.73 -8.08
N VAL A 34 4.63 -9.94 -7.52
CA VAL A 34 5.74 -10.43 -6.71
C VAL A 34 6.38 -11.61 -7.44
N GLN A 35 7.59 -11.39 -7.94
CA GLN A 35 8.39 -12.43 -8.60
C GLN A 35 9.39 -13.01 -7.61
N THR A 36 9.29 -14.32 -7.38
CA THR A 36 10.16 -15.14 -6.54
C THR A 36 10.96 -16.12 -7.41
N ALA A 37 11.80 -16.95 -6.79
CA ALA A 37 12.44 -18.08 -7.48
C ALA A 37 11.44 -19.14 -7.98
N GLU A 38 10.27 -19.22 -7.35
CA GLU A 38 9.23 -20.22 -7.63
C GLU A 38 8.27 -19.79 -8.74
N GLY A 39 8.16 -18.48 -9.00
CA GLY A 39 7.29 -17.93 -10.02
C GLY A 39 6.82 -16.51 -9.71
N ILE A 40 5.81 -16.06 -10.44
CA ILE A 40 5.18 -14.74 -10.28
C ILE A 40 3.79 -14.93 -9.67
N ARG A 41 3.50 -14.10 -8.66
CA ARG A 41 2.19 -14.00 -8.01
C ARG A 41 1.67 -12.58 -8.23
N VAL A 42 0.38 -12.42 -8.55
CA VAL A 42 -0.22 -11.10 -8.76
C VAL A 42 -1.33 -10.88 -7.74
N VAL A 43 -1.23 -9.80 -6.97
CA VAL A 43 -2.32 -9.31 -6.11
C VAL A 43 -3.04 -8.20 -6.88
N GLU A 44 -4.25 -8.50 -7.33
CA GLU A 44 -5.06 -7.59 -8.11
C GLU A 44 -5.62 -6.44 -7.26
N ASP A 45 -5.83 -5.28 -7.88
CA ASP A 45 -6.64 -4.19 -7.32
C ASP A 45 -6.12 -3.65 -5.97
N VAL A 46 -4.82 -3.79 -5.70
CA VAL A 46 -4.26 -3.64 -4.34
C VAL A 46 -4.07 -2.18 -3.91
N VAL A 47 -3.94 -1.25 -4.86
CA VAL A 47 -3.68 0.16 -4.56
C VAL A 47 -4.38 1.07 -5.55
N TRP A 48 -4.85 2.23 -5.09
CA TRP A 48 -5.31 3.29 -6.00
C TRP A 48 -4.11 3.96 -6.67
N GLN A 49 -4.11 4.06 -8.00
CA GLN A 49 -2.94 4.57 -8.73
C GLN A 49 -3.03 6.03 -9.18
N GLY A 50 -4.16 6.69 -8.91
CA GLY A 50 -4.33 8.10 -9.24
C GLY A 50 -4.40 8.40 -10.73
N ARG A 51 -4.89 9.59 -11.04
CA ARG A 51 -4.97 10.07 -12.42
C ARG A 51 -3.76 10.97 -12.66
N TYR A 52 -2.86 10.54 -13.54
CA TYR A 52 -1.58 11.20 -13.84
C TYR A 52 -0.53 11.09 -12.71
N ASP A 53 0.64 11.70 -12.93
CA ASP A 53 1.82 11.53 -12.07
C ASP A 53 1.62 11.93 -10.60
N ALA A 54 0.75 12.90 -10.33
CA ALA A 54 0.55 13.45 -8.98
C ALA A 54 -0.29 12.57 -8.04
N GLY A 55 -0.66 11.36 -8.48
CA GLY A 55 -1.21 10.33 -7.60
C GLY A 55 -0.59 8.96 -7.78
N ARG A 56 0.58 8.90 -8.43
CA ARG A 56 1.25 7.64 -8.74
C ARG A 56 1.65 6.92 -7.45
N PRO A 57 1.32 5.64 -7.31
CA PRO A 57 1.62 4.89 -6.10
C PRO A 57 3.09 4.50 -6.05
N GLU A 58 3.59 4.29 -4.84
CA GLU A 58 5.01 4.03 -4.57
C GLU A 58 5.20 2.74 -3.77
N LEU A 59 6.33 2.08 -4.02
CA LEU A 59 6.83 0.96 -3.24
C LEU A 59 8.10 1.37 -2.51
N ASP A 60 8.20 1.00 -1.24
CA ASP A 60 9.43 1.14 -0.45
C ASP A 60 9.60 -0.04 0.51
N VAL A 61 10.79 -0.18 1.09
CA VAL A 61 11.09 -1.15 2.15
C VAL A 61 10.88 -0.49 3.50
N GLY A 62 9.99 -1.07 4.29
CA GLY A 62 9.72 -0.65 5.65
C GLY A 62 10.60 -1.33 6.69
N PRO A 63 10.39 -1.02 7.97
CA PRO A 63 11.00 -1.74 9.08
C PRO A 63 10.67 -3.23 9.03
N GLU A 64 11.53 -4.06 9.63
CA GLU A 64 11.29 -5.50 9.80
C GLU A 64 10.97 -6.22 8.47
N ASN A 65 11.64 -5.82 7.38
CA ASN A 65 11.47 -6.41 6.04
C ASN A 65 10.03 -6.36 5.54
N THR A 66 9.31 -5.28 5.84
CA THR A 66 7.97 -5.05 5.30
C THR A 66 8.01 -4.34 3.96
N LEU A 67 7.01 -4.57 3.13
CA LEU A 67 6.73 -3.78 1.93
C LEU A 67 5.80 -2.62 2.30
N LEU A 68 6.20 -1.40 1.97
CA LEU A 68 5.34 -0.23 2.07
C LEU A 68 4.75 0.05 0.69
N LEU A 69 3.41 0.05 0.62
CA LEU A 69 2.69 0.43 -0.58
C LEU A 69 1.88 1.68 -0.29
N THR A 70 2.24 2.78 -0.95
CA THR A 70 1.66 4.10 -0.71
C THR A 70 0.84 4.57 -1.89
N ALA A 71 -0.45 4.85 -1.66
CA ALA A 71 -1.31 5.64 -2.54
C ALA A 71 -1.35 7.10 -2.04
N MET A 72 -1.48 8.07 -2.94
CA MET A 72 -1.54 9.47 -2.52
C MET A 72 -2.25 10.36 -3.52
N ASN A 73 -2.89 11.44 -3.04
CA ASN A 73 -3.24 12.59 -3.86
C ASN A 73 -2.42 13.80 -3.42
N ASP A 74 -1.32 14.02 -4.14
CA ASP A 74 -0.46 15.20 -4.03
C ASP A 74 -0.94 16.33 -4.94
N GLY A 75 -1.61 16.07 -6.07
CA GLY A 75 -1.78 17.10 -7.10
C GLY A 75 -3.06 17.93 -7.03
N TYR A 76 -4.19 17.31 -6.70
CA TYR A 76 -5.50 17.82 -7.11
C TYR A 76 -6.42 18.13 -5.94
N GLY A 77 -6.96 19.35 -5.95
CA GLY A 77 -7.89 19.84 -4.94
C GLY A 77 -7.20 20.21 -3.62
N ARG A 78 -8.03 20.56 -2.63
CA ARG A 78 -7.59 20.99 -1.29
C ARG A 78 -7.40 19.84 -0.30
N HIS A 79 -7.87 18.64 -0.63
CA HIS A 79 -7.75 17.48 0.26
C HIS A 79 -6.57 16.65 -0.21
N ARG A 80 -5.37 17.02 0.26
CA ARG A 80 -4.16 16.23 0.03
C ARG A 80 -4.20 15.05 0.96
N TRP A 81 -3.92 13.85 0.47
CA TRP A 81 -3.96 12.65 1.29
C TRP A 81 -2.88 11.67 0.86
N SER A 82 -2.49 10.81 1.80
CA SER A 82 -1.62 9.66 1.58
C SER A 82 -2.15 8.48 2.41
N GLU A 83 -2.12 7.30 1.83
CA GLU A 83 -2.43 6.03 2.49
C GLU A 83 -1.26 5.08 2.24
N THR A 84 -0.63 4.60 3.30
CA THR A 84 0.38 3.56 3.24
C THR A 84 -0.17 2.31 3.89
N ILE A 85 -0.20 1.21 3.14
CA ILE A 85 -0.38 -0.12 3.70
C ILE A 85 0.99 -0.77 3.90
N THR A 86 1.20 -1.33 5.08
CA THR A 86 2.41 -2.09 5.42
C THR A 86 2.09 -3.57 5.26
N ILE A 87 2.85 -4.25 4.41
CA ILE A 87 2.64 -5.64 4.05
C ILE A 87 3.84 -6.46 4.55
N ALA A 88 3.60 -7.54 5.26
CA ALA A 88 4.62 -8.47 5.70
C ALA A 88 4.42 -9.84 5.04
N HIS A 89 5.52 -10.57 4.84
CA HIS A 89 5.49 -11.99 4.53
C HIS A 89 5.26 -12.80 5.81
N HIS A 90 4.36 -13.77 5.77
CA HIS A 90 4.09 -14.70 6.86
C HIS A 90 3.65 -16.04 6.31
N ASP A 91 4.46 -17.09 6.48
CA ASP A 91 4.20 -18.44 5.92
C ASP A 91 3.89 -18.39 4.40
N ASP A 92 4.75 -17.70 3.64
CA ASP A 92 4.61 -17.43 2.20
C ASP A 92 3.42 -16.53 1.78
N ASP A 93 2.56 -16.15 2.72
CA ASP A 93 1.44 -15.23 2.49
C ASP A 93 1.86 -13.76 2.62
N LEU A 94 1.26 -12.89 1.82
CA LEU A 94 1.32 -11.43 2.00
C LEU A 94 0.18 -10.97 2.91
N ARG A 95 0.50 -10.31 4.02
CA ARG A 95 -0.50 -9.81 4.98
C ARG A 95 -0.34 -8.34 5.26
N VAL A 96 -1.45 -7.61 5.31
CA VAL A 96 -1.42 -6.20 5.74
C VAL A 96 -1.30 -6.15 7.26
N THR A 97 -0.17 -5.70 7.78
CA THR A 97 0.13 -5.64 9.22
C THR A 97 -0.12 -4.26 9.81
N ALA A 98 -0.09 -3.21 8.99
CA ALA A 98 -0.37 -1.85 9.42
C ALA A 98 -0.99 -1.02 8.29
N VAL A 99 -1.72 0.02 8.67
CA VAL A 99 -2.25 1.04 7.77
C VAL A 99 -1.98 2.41 8.37
N SER A 100 -1.40 3.30 7.58
CA SER A 100 -1.29 4.73 7.89
C SER A 100 -2.09 5.51 6.86
N TYR A 101 -2.96 6.39 7.32
CA TYR A 101 -3.69 7.33 6.47
C TYR A 101 -3.48 8.73 7.00
N GLY A 102 -3.21 9.67 6.11
CA GLY A 102 -3.08 11.08 6.45
C GLY A 102 -3.77 11.96 5.43
N TRP A 103 -4.38 13.04 5.88
CA TRP A 103 -4.83 14.11 5.01
C TRP A 103 -4.57 15.48 5.62
N TYR A 104 -4.44 16.49 4.76
CA TYR A 104 -4.29 17.88 5.18
C TYR A 104 -4.83 18.84 4.12
N ASP A 105 -5.17 20.06 4.56
CA ASP A 105 -5.45 21.18 3.67
C ASP A 105 -4.21 22.08 3.53
N PRO A 106 -3.66 22.27 2.31
CA PRO A 106 -2.48 23.12 2.13
C PRO A 106 -2.75 24.60 2.40
N LEU A 107 -4.02 25.02 2.53
CA LEU A 107 -4.42 26.40 2.82
C LEU A 107 -4.91 26.62 4.26
N ASP A 108 -5.11 25.55 5.03
CA ASP A 108 -5.56 25.62 6.43
C ASP A 108 -4.73 24.64 7.27
N LEU A 109 -3.74 25.17 7.98
CA LEU A 109 -2.78 24.38 8.76
C LEU A 109 -3.41 23.72 9.99
N ASP A 110 -4.60 24.17 10.41
CA ASP A 110 -5.37 23.57 11.50
C ASP A 110 -6.36 22.51 10.97
N ALA A 111 -6.36 22.23 9.66
CA ALA A 111 -7.17 21.20 9.02
C ALA A 111 -6.31 20.04 8.53
N GLY A 112 -6.45 18.89 9.21
CA GLY A 112 -5.82 17.64 8.83
C GLY A 112 -5.95 16.59 9.92
N GLU A 113 -5.68 15.34 9.57
CA GLU A 113 -5.70 14.20 10.47
C GLU A 113 -4.73 13.14 9.98
N THR A 114 -4.08 12.45 10.92
CA THR A 114 -3.41 11.18 10.64
C THR A 114 -4.05 10.07 11.46
N CYS A 115 -4.10 8.88 10.89
CA CYS A 115 -4.63 7.66 11.48
C CYS A 115 -3.60 6.56 11.24
N GLU A 116 -3.01 6.05 12.32
CA GLU A 116 -2.07 4.94 12.28
C GLU A 116 -2.70 3.75 12.98
N VAL A 117 -2.74 2.61 12.30
CA VAL A 117 -3.34 1.38 12.78
C VAL A 117 -2.33 0.25 12.65
N ASP A 118 -2.07 -0.42 13.77
CA ASP A 118 -1.37 -1.69 13.83
C ASP A 118 -2.42 -2.81 13.94
N LEU A 119 -2.49 -3.63 12.90
CA LEU A 119 -3.45 -4.73 12.78
C LEU A 119 -3.00 -5.98 13.54
N LEU A 120 -1.71 -6.10 13.90
CA LEU A 120 -1.21 -7.18 14.75
C LEU A 120 -1.67 -7.00 16.19
N SER A 121 -1.57 -5.78 16.72
CA SER A 121 -2.05 -5.46 18.07
C SER A 121 -3.54 -5.09 18.12
N GLY A 122 -4.15 -4.80 16.96
CA GLY A 122 -5.54 -4.37 16.84
C GLY A 122 -5.79 -2.97 17.42
N ARG A 123 -4.75 -2.14 17.46
CA ARG A 123 -4.75 -0.81 18.08
C ARG A 123 -4.30 0.24 17.08
N GLY A 124 -4.75 1.47 17.28
CA GLY A 124 -4.27 2.59 16.49
C GLY A 124 -4.33 3.89 17.25
N HIS A 125 -3.88 4.95 16.59
CA HIS A 125 -3.97 6.32 17.06
C HIS A 125 -4.42 7.23 15.94
N VAL A 126 -5.29 8.17 16.30
CA VAL A 126 -5.68 9.27 15.45
C VAL A 126 -5.06 10.53 16.02
N THR A 127 -4.39 11.30 15.18
CA THR A 127 -3.77 12.58 15.55
C THR A 127 -4.39 13.70 14.73
N THR A 128 -4.83 14.74 15.43
CA THR A 128 -5.38 15.98 14.87
C THR A 128 -4.58 17.15 15.44
N PRO A 129 -4.73 18.37 14.89
CA PRO A 129 -4.13 19.57 15.48
C PRO A 129 -4.54 19.81 16.94
N GLN A 130 -5.68 19.26 17.38
CA GLN A 130 -6.19 19.40 18.75
C GLN A 130 -5.69 18.31 19.70
N GLY A 131 -4.96 17.30 19.20
CA GLY A 131 -4.35 16.24 20.00
C GLY A 131 -4.52 14.85 19.40
N SER A 132 -4.08 13.85 20.15
CA SER A 132 -4.10 12.44 19.75
C SER A 132 -5.04 11.63 20.63
N ARG A 133 -5.69 10.61 20.03
CA ARG A 133 -6.56 9.66 20.72
C ARG A 133 -6.29 8.24 20.22
N ALA A 134 -6.37 7.27 21.14
CA ALA A 134 -6.32 5.87 20.77
C ALA A 134 -7.61 5.42 20.08
N ILE A 135 -7.48 4.45 19.17
CA ILE A 135 -8.57 3.73 18.51
C ILE A 135 -8.35 2.22 18.59
N ALA A 136 -9.44 1.48 18.45
CA ALA A 136 -9.39 0.03 18.29
C ALA A 136 -9.60 -0.32 16.81
N ALA A 137 -8.81 -1.27 16.32
CA ALA A 137 -8.94 -1.88 15.01
C ALA A 137 -8.98 -3.40 15.20
N PRO A 138 -10.11 -3.97 15.65
CA PRO A 138 -10.18 -5.37 16.08
C PRO A 138 -10.15 -6.37 14.93
N PHE A 139 -9.74 -5.94 13.73
CA PHE A 139 -9.67 -6.77 12.55
C PHE A 139 -8.31 -7.45 12.50
N PRO A 140 -8.25 -8.77 12.25
CA PRO A 140 -6.98 -9.44 12.04
C PRO A 140 -6.30 -8.91 10.77
N PRO A 141 -4.96 -9.04 10.66
CA PRO A 141 -4.22 -8.74 9.44
C PRO A 141 -4.83 -9.46 8.23
N PRO A 142 -5.42 -8.74 7.27
CA PRO A 142 -6.03 -9.37 6.10
C PRO A 142 -4.95 -9.99 5.22
N LEU A 143 -5.29 -11.14 4.64
CA LEU A 143 -4.50 -11.80 3.61
C LEU A 143 -4.71 -11.07 2.27
N LEU A 144 -3.63 -10.74 1.59
CA LEU A 144 -3.66 -10.33 0.19
C LEU A 144 -3.69 -11.58 -0.68
N VAL A 145 -4.86 -11.86 -1.26
CA VAL A 145 -5.05 -13.03 -2.11
C VAL A 145 -4.42 -12.77 -3.45
N ALA A 146 -3.37 -13.53 -3.79
CA ALA A 146 -2.78 -13.49 -5.10
C ALA A 146 -3.46 -14.49 -6.05
N SER A 147 -3.73 -14.07 -7.28
CA SER A 147 -4.00 -14.99 -8.39
C SER A 147 -2.67 -15.57 -8.88
N THR A 148 -2.65 -16.87 -9.13
CA THR A 148 -1.54 -17.53 -9.84
C THR A 148 -1.83 -17.42 -11.33
N GLU A 149 -1.67 -16.23 -11.88
CA GLU A 149 -1.63 -16.10 -13.33
C GLU A 149 -0.20 -16.35 -13.83
N VAL A 150 -0.06 -17.26 -14.80
CA VAL A 150 1.15 -17.36 -15.60
C VAL A 150 1.14 -16.16 -16.54
N VAL A 151 1.67 -15.03 -16.07
CA VAL A 151 1.77 -13.82 -16.87
C VAL A 151 2.84 -14.04 -17.93
N ASP A 152 2.42 -14.31 -19.17
CA ASP A 152 3.31 -14.47 -20.31
C ASP A 152 3.80 -13.08 -20.74
N PHE A 153 4.96 -12.66 -20.25
CA PHE A 153 5.57 -11.40 -20.68
C PHE A 153 6.00 -11.52 -22.14
N PRO A 154 5.58 -10.62 -23.05
CA PRO A 154 6.12 -10.62 -24.40
C PRO A 154 7.62 -10.31 -24.35
N VAL A 155 8.40 -11.21 -24.93
CA VAL A 155 9.87 -11.16 -25.07
C VAL A 155 10.31 -10.01 -25.97
#